data_AF-A0A328TA26-F1
#
_entry.id   AF-A0A328TA26-F1
#
_cell.length_a   1.000
_cell.length_b   1.000
_cell.length_c   1.000
_cell.angle_alpha   90.00
_cell.angle_beta   90.00
_cell.angle_gamma   90.00
#
_symmetry.space_group_name_H-M   'P 1'
#
loop_
_entity.id
_entity.type
_entity.pdbx_description
1 polymer ?
#
loop_
_entity_poly.entity_id
_entity_poly.type
_entity_poly.pdbx_seq_one_letter_code
_entity_poly.pdbx_strand_id
1 'polypeptide(L)'
;DEPDKQSAQNAFEAWENSLPPYGMEPFKKLVKTVHNHYDDIFAYWDAPFSITNGYTEGLNGLIKMSNRLGRGYSYDIIRAKTLYFKEARKVGSGIRAGRGKVEY
;
A
#
# COMPACT_ATOMS: atom_id res chain seq x y z
N ASP A 1 -4.39 -19.62 -7.48
CA ASP A 1 -3.00 -19.20 -7.67
C ASP A 1 -2.26 -20.30 -8.40
N GLU A 2 -1.42 -19.92 -9.36
CA GLU A 2 -0.58 -20.88 -10.07
C GLU A 2 0.50 -21.45 -9.13
N PRO A 3 0.76 -22.76 -9.19
CA PRO A 3 1.59 -23.45 -8.19
C PRO A 3 3.09 -23.11 -8.31
N ASP A 4 3.54 -22.70 -9.50
CA ASP A 4 4.94 -22.41 -9.79
C ASP A 4 5.08 -21.24 -10.77
N LYS A 5 6.30 -20.70 -10.84
CA LYS A 5 6.65 -19.53 -11.66
C LYS A 5 6.38 -19.76 -13.15
N GLN A 6 6.68 -20.94 -13.68
CA GLN A 6 6.50 -21.23 -15.10
C GLN A 6 5.02 -21.30 -15.46
N SER A 7 4.22 -21.97 -14.63
CA SER A 7 2.76 -22.03 -14.79
C SER A 7 2.15 -20.62 -14.78
N ALA A 8 2.63 -19.74 -13.90
CA ALA A 8 2.21 -18.33 -13.84
C ALA A 8 2.57 -17.53 -15.10
N GLN A 9 3.78 -17.69 -15.61
CA GLN A 9 4.24 -17.03 -16.83
C GLN A 9 3.43 -17.49 -18.05
N ASN A 10 3.17 -18.80 -18.15
CA ASN A 10 2.36 -19.39 -19.22
C ASN A 10 0.90 -18.90 -19.15
N ALA A 11 0.34 -18.81 -17.94
CA ALA A 11 -1.01 -18.29 -17.73
C ALA A 11 -1.12 -16.80 -18.14
N PHE A 12 -0.10 -16.00 -17.82
CA PHE A 12 -0.03 -14.60 -18.26
C PHE A 12 0.07 -14.49 -19.79
N GLU A 13 0.93 -15.28 -20.43
CA GLU A 13 1.08 -15.30 -21.89
C GLU A 13 -0.20 -15.77 -22.59
N ALA A 14 -0.86 -16.82 -22.08
CA ALA A 14 -2.14 -17.28 -22.62
C ALA A 14 -3.24 -16.21 -22.51
N TRP A 15 -3.27 -15.50 -21.38
CA TRP A 15 -4.19 -14.38 -21.19
C TRP A 15 -3.86 -13.19 -22.11
N GLU A 16 -2.59 -12.82 -22.25
CA GLU A 16 -2.14 -11.78 -23.17
C GLU A 16 -2.56 -12.08 -24.61
N ASN A 17 -2.34 -13.33 -25.05
CA ASN A 17 -2.71 -13.79 -26.39
C ASN A 17 -4.22 -13.86 -26.63
N SER A 18 -5.03 -13.88 -25.56
CA SER A 18 -6.50 -13.82 -25.67
C SER A 18 -7.03 -12.40 -25.94
N LEU A 19 -6.20 -11.37 -25.79
CA LEU A 19 -6.62 -9.99 -25.97
C LEU A 19 -6.87 -9.66 -27.45
N PRO A 20 -7.96 -8.94 -27.76
CA PRO A 20 -8.24 -8.55 -29.13
C PRO A 20 -7.21 -7.53 -29.65
N PRO A 21 -6.92 -7.52 -30.96
CA PRO A 21 -5.96 -6.58 -31.54
C PRO A 21 -6.39 -5.11 -31.38
N TYR A 22 -7.71 -4.86 -31.34
CA TYR A 22 -8.29 -3.53 -31.22
C TYR A 22 -9.12 -3.39 -29.93
N GLY A 23 -9.05 -2.23 -29.29
CA GLY A 23 -9.73 -1.97 -28.02
C GLY A 23 -8.96 -2.47 -26.80
N MET A 24 -9.60 -2.44 -25.63
CA MET A 24 -9.03 -2.89 -24.35
C MET A 24 -7.70 -2.20 -23.97
N GLU A 25 -7.51 -0.94 -24.36
CA GLU A 25 -6.30 -0.17 -24.08
C GLU A 25 -5.87 -0.15 -22.60
N PRO A 26 -6.78 -0.13 -21.60
CA PRO A 26 -6.38 -0.29 -20.20
C PRO A 26 -5.66 -1.62 -19.91
N PHE A 27 -6.11 -2.73 -20.51
CA PHE A 27 -5.48 -4.03 -20.34
C PHE A 27 -4.17 -4.13 -21.10
N LYS A 28 -4.06 -3.53 -22.29
CA LYS A 28 -2.78 -3.42 -23.01
C LYS A 28 -1.74 -2.62 -22.22
N LYS A 29 -2.15 -1.56 -21.52
CA LYS A 29 -1.28 -0.84 -20.57
C LYS A 29 -0.86 -1.70 -19.39
N LEU A 30 -1.76 -2.55 -18.88
CA LEU A 30 -1.43 -3.52 -17.83
C LEU A 30 -0.40 -4.54 -18.33
N VAL A 31 -0.63 -5.16 -19.49
CA VAL A 31 0.32 -6.08 -20.14
C VAL A 31 1.70 -5.43 -20.27
N LYS A 32 1.77 -4.21 -20.79
CA LYS A 32 3.01 -3.45 -20.89
C LYS A 32 3.69 -3.24 -19.53
N THR A 33 2.90 -2.93 -18.49
CA THR A 33 3.42 -2.79 -17.13
C THR A 33 4.01 -4.10 -16.62
N VAL A 34 3.33 -5.22 -16.87
CA VAL A 34 3.82 -6.55 -16.46
C VAL A 34 5.13 -6.88 -17.19
N HIS A 35 5.21 -6.66 -18.50
CA HIS A 35 6.46 -6.85 -19.26
C HIS A 35 7.61 -5.96 -18.78
N ASN A 36 7.34 -4.70 -18.43
CA ASN A 36 8.37 -3.80 -17.91
C ASN A 36 8.94 -4.23 -16.55
N HIS A 37 8.16 -4.97 -15.77
CA HIS A 37 8.51 -5.41 -14.40
C HIS A 37 8.43 -6.94 -14.29
N TYR A 38 8.70 -7.64 -15.40
CA TYR A 38 8.40 -9.07 -15.51
C TYR A 38 9.13 -9.88 -14.45
N ASP A 39 10.44 -9.68 -14.34
CA ASP A 39 11.26 -10.37 -13.35
C ASP A 39 10.83 -10.05 -11.92
N ASP A 40 10.52 -8.78 -11.62
CA ASP A 40 10.10 -8.34 -10.29
C ASP A 40 8.75 -8.95 -9.87
N ILE A 41 7.80 -9.04 -10.81
CA ILE A 41 6.46 -9.59 -10.57
C ILE A 41 6.55 -11.11 -10.39
N PHE A 42 7.26 -11.81 -11.28
CA PHE A 42 7.37 -13.26 -11.21
C PHE A 42 8.36 -13.74 -10.15
N ALA A 43 9.17 -12.86 -9.55
CA ALA A 43 9.95 -13.17 -8.35
C ALA A 43 9.08 -13.51 -7.13
N TYR A 44 7.77 -13.21 -7.16
CA TYR A 44 6.83 -13.65 -6.12
C TYR A 44 6.92 -15.17 -5.86
N TRP A 45 7.08 -15.99 -6.90
CA TRP A 45 7.18 -17.45 -6.78
C TRP A 45 8.55 -17.92 -6.30
N ASP A 46 9.57 -17.08 -6.34
CA ASP A 46 10.90 -17.38 -5.81
C ASP A 46 11.00 -17.07 -4.30
N ALA A 47 9.98 -16.42 -3.73
CA ALA A 47 9.97 -16.07 -2.32
C ALA A 47 9.89 -17.33 -1.43
N PRO A 48 10.69 -17.39 -0.34
CA PRO A 48 10.74 -18.57 0.55
C PRO A 48 9.43 -18.80 1.33
N PHE A 49 8.52 -17.83 1.34
CA PHE A 49 7.19 -17.92 1.92
C PHE A 49 6.22 -17.04 1.13
N SER A 50 4.94 -17.40 1.14
CA SER A 50 3.90 -16.62 0.45
C SER A 50 3.82 -15.21 1.02
N ILE A 51 4.02 -14.22 0.15
CA ILE A 51 3.93 -12.80 0.51
C ILE A 51 2.47 -12.37 0.43
N THR A 52 1.95 -11.76 1.49
CA THR A 52 0.58 -11.23 1.51
C THR A 52 0.57 -9.71 1.46
N ASN A 53 -0.24 -9.15 0.56
CA ASN A 53 -0.54 -7.71 0.53
C ASN A 53 -1.50 -7.27 1.65
N GLY A 54 -2.07 -8.21 2.42
CA GLY A 54 -3.07 -7.88 3.45
C GLY A 54 -2.57 -6.89 4.51
N TYR A 55 -1.28 -6.94 4.85
CA TYR A 55 -0.68 -5.98 5.79
C TYR A 55 -0.66 -4.55 5.21
N THR A 56 -0.24 -4.39 3.96
CA THR A 56 -0.15 -3.07 3.31
C THR A 56 -1.53 -2.52 2.98
N GLU A 57 -2.46 -3.37 2.55
CA GLU A 57 -3.86 -3.01 2.31
C GLU A 57 -4.58 -2.58 3.60
N GLY A 58 -4.38 -3.31 4.70
CA GLY A 58 -4.92 -2.94 6.01
C GLY A 58 -4.41 -1.59 6.49
N LEU A 59 -3.11 -1.34 6.38
CA LEU A 59 -2.51 -0.03 6.68
C LEU A 59 -3.08 1.07 5.76
N ASN A 60 -3.19 0.82 4.46
CA ASN A 60 -3.79 1.76 3.51
C ASN A 60 -5.25 2.08 3.87
N GLY A 61 -6.01 1.11 4.38
CA GLY A 61 -7.35 1.33 4.94
C GLY A 61 -7.35 2.28 6.14
N LEU A 62 -6.44 2.08 7.09
CA LEU A 62 -6.29 2.97 8.26
C LEU A 62 -5.90 4.40 7.87
N ILE A 63 -5.06 4.55 6.85
CA ILE A 63 -4.67 5.86 6.30
C ILE A 63 -5.89 6.56 5.70
N LYS A 64 -6.68 5.86 4.86
CA LYS A 64 -7.91 6.41 4.26
C LYS A 64 -8.91 6.84 5.32
N MET A 65 -9.08 6.04 6.38
CA MET A 65 -9.92 6.38 7.53
C MET A 65 -9.42 7.63 8.26
N SER A 66 -8.11 7.73 8.49
CA SER A 66 -7.48 8.89 9.13
C SER A 66 -7.66 10.17 8.31
N ASN A 67 -7.51 10.08 6.98
CA ASN A 67 -7.79 11.19 6.06
C ASN A 67 -9.26 11.64 6.15
N ARG A 68 -10.20 10.69 6.15
CA ARG A 68 -11.65 10.96 6.24
C ARG A 68 -12.03 11.65 7.55
N LEU A 69 -11.43 11.24 8.66
CA LEU A 69 -11.66 11.85 9.98
C LEU A 69 -10.99 13.22 10.10
N GLY A 70 -9.83 13.40 9.48
CA GLY A 70 -8.97 14.58 9.60
C GLY A 70 -9.37 15.81 8.78
N ARG A 71 -10.63 15.94 8.32
CA ARG A 71 -11.20 17.06 7.53
C ARG A 71 -10.25 18.26 7.35
N GLY A 72 -9.48 18.26 6.26
CA GLY A 72 -8.54 19.35 5.92
C GLY A 72 -7.06 19.06 6.23
N TYR A 73 -6.70 17.86 6.65
CA TYR A 73 -5.29 17.47 6.76
C TYR A 73 -4.63 17.38 5.38
N SER A 74 -3.47 18.03 5.25
CA SER A 74 -2.62 17.85 4.08
C SER A 74 -1.99 16.45 4.06
N TYR A 75 -1.51 16.04 2.88
CA TYR A 75 -0.81 14.78 2.70
C TYR A 75 0.34 14.60 3.71
N ASP A 76 1.11 15.65 3.96
CA ASP A 76 2.24 15.62 4.90
C ASP A 76 1.80 15.30 6.33
N ILE A 77 0.67 15.85 6.78
CA ILE A 77 0.12 15.60 8.12
C ILE A 77 -0.34 14.15 8.25
N ILE A 78 -0.99 13.60 7.22
CA ILE A 78 -1.45 12.21 7.21
C ILE A 78 -0.26 11.25 7.17
N ARG A 79 0.73 11.54 6.31
CA ARG A 79 1.97 10.77 6.20
C ARG A 79 2.75 10.77 7.51
N ALA A 80 2.90 11.94 8.14
CA ALA A 80 3.60 12.05 9.41
C ALA A 80 2.89 11.28 10.53
N LYS A 81 1.55 11.38 10.62
CA LYS A 81 0.76 10.61 11.61
C LYS A 81 0.84 9.11 11.39
N THR A 82 0.99 8.66 10.15
CA THR A 82 1.08 7.23 9.80
C THR A 82 2.47 6.67 10.10
N LEU A 83 3.52 7.35 9.63
CA LEU A 83 4.91 6.87 9.74
C LEU A 83 5.53 7.12 11.12
N TYR A 84 5.17 8.21 11.78
CA TYR A 84 5.79 8.63 13.05
C TYR A 84 4.86 8.49 14.26
N PHE A 85 3.77 7.72 14.16
CA PHE A 85 2.75 7.58 15.22
C PHE A 85 3.33 7.23 16.61
N LYS A 86 4.42 6.45 16.66
CA LYS A 86 5.13 6.12 17.91
C LYS A 86 5.95 7.28 18.48
N GLU A 87 6.59 8.08 17.63
CA GLU A 87 7.44 9.21 18.06
C GLU A 87 6.62 10.48 18.33
N ALA A 88 5.54 10.73 17.57
CA ALA A 88 4.62 11.85 17.79
C ALA A 88 3.88 11.76 19.15
N ARG A 89 3.75 10.56 19.71
CA ARG A 89 3.18 10.34 21.06
C ARG A 89 4.15 10.62 22.20
N LYS A 90 5.48 10.59 21.97
CA LYS A 90 6.47 10.93 23.02
C LYS A 90 6.50 12.43 23.34
N VAL A 91 6.27 13.28 22.34
CA VAL A 91 6.32 14.75 22.50
C VAL A 91 5.00 15.37 22.97
N GLY A 92 3.88 14.63 22.95
CA GLY A 92 2.55 15.13 23.33
C GLY A 92 2.06 14.75 24.74
N SER A 93 2.78 13.90 25.48
CA SER A 93 2.38 13.45 26.82
C SER A 93 2.79 14.39 27.96
N GLY A 94 3.40 15.54 27.66
CA GLY A 94 3.94 16.49 28.64
C GLY A 94 2.97 17.54 29.20
N ILE A 95 1.74 17.67 28.70
CA ILE A 95 0.78 18.69 29.20
C ILE A 95 -0.38 18.00 29.95
N ARG A 96 -0.04 17.35 31.06
CA ARG A 96 -0.98 17.10 32.18
C ARG A 96 -0.20 17.25 33.48
N ALA A 97 0.05 18.48 33.89
CA ALA A 97 0.47 18.78 35.26
C ALA A 97 -0.15 20.11 35.72
N GLY A 98 -1.08 20.01 36.67
CA GLY A 98 -1.37 21.01 37.69
C GLY A 98 -2.02 22.34 37.27
N ARG A 99 -3.36 22.42 37.36
CA ARG A 99 -3.99 23.69 37.77
C ARG A 99 -3.78 23.85 39.28
N GLY A 100 -2.66 24.44 39.68
CA GLY A 100 -2.53 25.07 40.99
C GLY A 100 -2.87 26.55 40.84
N LYS A 101 -3.94 27.01 41.48
CA LYS A 101 -4.23 28.44 41.62
C LYS A 101 -3.09 29.10 42.41
N VAL A 102 -2.63 30.25 41.96
CA VAL A 102 -1.83 31.17 42.78
C VAL A 102 -2.68 32.44 42.89
N GLU A 103 -3.18 32.70 44.08
CA GLU A 103 -3.72 34.02 44.48
C GLU A 103 -2.55 34.95 44.83
N TYR A 104 -2.84 36.26 44.71
CA TYR A 104 -1.95 37.43 44.67
C TYR A 104 -0.75 37.44 45.62
#